data_AF-A0A9E6CCQ1-F1
#
_entry.id   AF-A0A9E6CCQ1-F1
#
_cell.length_a   1.000
_cell.length_b   1.000
_cell.length_c   1.000
_cell.angle_alpha   90.00
_cell.angle_beta   90.00
_cell.angle_gamma   90.00
#
_symmetry.space_group_name_H-M   'P 1'
#
loop_
_entity.id
_entity.type
_entity.pdbx_description
1 polymer ?
#
loop_
_entity_poly.entity_id
_entity_poly.type
_entity_poly.pdbx_seq_one_letter_code
_entity_poly.pdbx_strand_id
1 'polypeptide(L)'
;MIHFFWSIFFLVLTMALVLAYVVGFASILFMIHYIAVRNWREMADNGRVTSDRMIYIGGKFIVYFLVAAGIAWGVLYLDYVLAKKWEIAYVHSNVAAACNRSMLLFFALFLLFLITNTLRLNREAAVSGDGFGRYYQTRFFRKLIVACLVMMLTVYVLQLQKWTGKDNANLDAKQYWVPGQVLNGFRLVLTTFIHPEIPVMIPSNLLQQWIYDQGTKYLPENDGEIGVWQNSWFHYHYSRRDRKPLFIGKGSPSDLMVNILDRQWFCLETMATKPFADHQMEVEHYYRDYPSLALSYNLREGWYSGKLVASAARLAQMKKYVLRSRLLSQWLWELGEKWQTSEKTLRFLKKHPK
;
A
#
# COMPACT_ATOMS: atom_id res chain seq x y z
N MET A 1 27.15 -7.08 -12.86
CA MET A 1 26.18 -7.08 -13.99
C MET A 1 24.99 -8.01 -13.76
N ILE A 2 25.16 -9.23 -13.21
CA ILE A 2 24.05 -10.18 -12.99
C ILE A 2 22.94 -9.64 -12.09
N HIS A 3 23.28 -8.96 -10.99
CA HIS A 3 22.27 -8.42 -10.07
C HIS A 3 21.44 -7.28 -10.69
N PHE A 4 22.04 -6.49 -11.58
CA PHE A 4 21.34 -5.38 -12.22
C PHE A 4 20.27 -5.90 -13.19
N PHE A 5 20.60 -7.01 -13.88
CA PHE A 5 19.63 -7.74 -14.68
C PHE A 5 18.45 -8.23 -13.83
N TRP A 6 18.70 -8.80 -12.64
CA TRP A 6 17.63 -9.20 -11.73
C TRP A 6 16.78 -8.03 -11.25
N SER A 7 17.39 -6.89 -10.91
CA SER A 7 16.65 -5.67 -10.56
C SER A 7 15.69 -5.24 -11.67
N ILE A 8 16.18 -5.19 -12.92
CA ILE A 8 15.35 -4.86 -14.08
C ILE A 8 14.27 -5.92 -14.29
N PHE A 9 14.60 -7.20 -14.17
CA PHE A 9 13.65 -8.29 -14.33
C PHE A 9 12.49 -8.16 -13.30
N PHE A 10 12.80 -7.92 -12.03
CA PHE A 10 11.78 -7.71 -10.99
C PHE A 10 10.99 -6.43 -11.20
N LEU A 11 11.62 -5.37 -11.70
CA LEU A 11 10.91 -4.16 -12.11
C LEU A 11 9.91 -4.48 -13.22
N VAL A 12 10.32 -5.15 -14.30
CA VAL A 12 9.44 -5.51 -15.41
C VAL A 12 8.28 -6.39 -14.93
N LEU A 13 8.54 -7.37 -14.07
CA LEU A 13 7.51 -8.24 -13.51
C LEU A 13 6.53 -7.45 -12.61
N THR A 14 7.05 -6.55 -11.79
CA THR A 14 6.24 -5.61 -10.99
C THR A 14 5.37 -4.74 -11.90
N MET A 15 5.94 -4.16 -12.95
CA MET A 15 5.23 -3.33 -13.90
C MET A 15 4.13 -4.10 -14.62
N ALA A 16 4.42 -5.32 -15.09
CA ALA A 16 3.44 -6.19 -15.73
C ALA A 16 2.27 -6.51 -14.78
N LEU A 17 2.56 -6.83 -13.53
CA LEU A 17 1.55 -7.13 -12.53
C LEU A 17 0.67 -5.91 -12.20
N VAL A 18 1.28 -4.75 -11.94
CA VAL A 18 0.56 -3.49 -11.71
C VAL A 18 -0.32 -3.15 -12.91
N LEU A 19 0.21 -3.31 -14.12
CA LEU A 19 -0.53 -3.06 -15.34
C LEU A 19 -1.73 -3.98 -15.48
N ALA A 20 -1.58 -5.26 -15.14
CA ALA A 20 -2.70 -6.21 -15.14
C ALA A 20 -3.82 -5.77 -14.19
N TYR A 21 -3.50 -5.27 -13.00
CA TYR A 21 -4.49 -4.72 -12.07
C TYR A 21 -5.18 -3.46 -12.63
N VAL A 22 -4.40 -2.53 -13.17
CA VAL A 22 -4.92 -1.26 -13.72
C VAL A 22 -5.83 -1.54 -14.93
N VAL A 23 -5.41 -2.41 -15.85
CA VAL A 23 -6.18 -2.80 -17.03
C VAL A 23 -7.43 -3.58 -16.62
N GLY A 24 -7.31 -4.53 -15.69
CA GLY A 24 -8.46 -5.28 -15.17
C GLY A 24 -9.50 -4.36 -14.53
N PHE A 25 -9.08 -3.44 -13.66
CA PHE A 25 -9.96 -2.46 -13.03
C PHE A 25 -10.60 -1.51 -14.06
N ALA A 26 -9.81 -0.96 -14.99
CA ALA A 26 -10.33 -0.10 -16.05
C ALA A 26 -11.32 -0.84 -16.96
N SER A 27 -11.13 -2.12 -17.21
CA SER A 27 -12.04 -2.96 -17.99
C SER A 27 -13.37 -3.16 -17.26
N ILE A 28 -13.34 -3.38 -15.94
CA ILE A 28 -14.55 -3.46 -15.11
C ILE A 28 -15.31 -2.12 -15.13
N LEU A 29 -14.62 -1.00 -14.94
CA LEU A 29 -15.24 0.32 -15.02
C LEU A 29 -15.85 0.59 -16.40
N PHE A 30 -15.14 0.22 -17.47
CA PHE A 30 -15.64 0.34 -18.82
C PHE A 30 -16.89 -0.53 -19.05
N MET A 31 -16.90 -1.76 -18.54
CA MET A 31 -18.06 -2.65 -18.63
C MET A 31 -19.26 -2.06 -17.89
N ILE A 32 -19.08 -1.55 -16.67
CA ILE A 32 -20.13 -0.87 -15.90
C ILE A 32 -20.67 0.34 -16.67
N HIS A 33 -19.78 1.17 -17.21
CA HIS A 33 -20.15 2.32 -18.03
C HIS A 33 -20.92 1.90 -19.29
N TYR A 34 -20.44 0.87 -19.99
CA TYR A 34 -21.08 0.36 -21.20
C TYR A 34 -22.48 -0.18 -20.90
N ILE A 35 -22.66 -0.96 -19.84
CA ILE A 35 -23.97 -1.45 -19.41
C ILE A 35 -24.89 -0.26 -19.10
N ALA A 36 -24.40 0.75 -18.39
CA ALA A 36 -25.18 1.94 -18.07
C ALA A 36 -25.61 2.73 -19.33
N VAL A 37 -24.69 2.92 -20.28
CA VAL A 37 -24.95 3.66 -21.54
C VAL A 37 -25.80 2.85 -22.53
N ARG A 38 -25.61 1.54 -22.62
CA ARG A 38 -26.42 0.67 -23.47
C ARG A 38 -27.86 0.60 -22.97
N ASN A 39 -28.04 0.39 -21.68
CA ASN A 39 -29.37 0.43 -21.05
C ASN A 39 -30.04 1.79 -21.29
N TRP A 40 -29.26 2.88 -21.29
CA TRP A 40 -29.77 4.20 -21.65
C TRP A 40 -30.27 4.27 -23.10
N ARG A 41 -29.50 3.79 -24.08
CA ARG A 41 -29.89 3.81 -25.51
C ARG A 41 -31.11 2.93 -25.78
N GLU A 42 -31.12 1.71 -25.27
CA GLU A 42 -32.27 0.81 -25.44
C GLU A 42 -33.54 1.39 -24.79
N MET A 43 -33.42 2.17 -23.72
CA MET A 43 -34.55 2.91 -23.17
C MET A 43 -34.99 4.07 -24.07
N ALA A 44 -34.06 4.82 -24.66
CA ALA A 44 -34.33 5.94 -25.58
C ALA A 44 -35.02 5.48 -26.87
N ASP A 45 -34.54 4.40 -27.49
CA ASP A 45 -35.03 3.93 -28.80
C ASP A 45 -36.42 3.28 -28.71
N ASN A 46 -36.82 2.77 -27.54
CA ASN A 46 -38.13 2.17 -27.31
C ASN A 46 -39.27 3.19 -27.11
N GLY A 47 -39.06 4.48 -27.39
CA GLY A 47 -40.10 5.52 -27.40
C GLY A 47 -40.78 5.80 -26.04
N ARG A 48 -40.31 5.18 -24.95
CA ARG A 48 -40.86 5.30 -23.59
C ARG A 48 -40.05 6.22 -22.69
N VAL A 49 -39.41 7.24 -23.27
CA VAL A 49 -38.69 8.24 -22.50
C VAL A 49 -39.47 9.54 -22.53
N THR A 50 -40.46 9.64 -21.65
CA THR A 50 -40.91 10.96 -21.20
C THR A 50 -39.71 11.71 -20.62
N SER A 51 -39.62 13.02 -20.89
CA SER A 51 -38.63 13.95 -20.31
C SER A 51 -38.31 13.64 -18.85
N ASP A 52 -39.34 13.31 -18.06
CA ASP A 52 -39.23 13.02 -16.63
C ASP A 52 -38.44 11.75 -16.30
N ARG A 53 -38.52 10.70 -17.14
CA ARG A 53 -37.71 9.48 -16.97
C ARG A 53 -36.24 9.71 -17.33
N MET A 54 -35.97 10.62 -18.27
CA MET A 54 -34.62 11.01 -18.66
C MET A 54 -33.93 11.82 -17.55
N ILE A 55 -34.67 12.74 -16.92
CA ILE A 55 -34.27 13.46 -15.70
C ILE A 55 -34.08 12.48 -14.54
N TYR A 56 -34.92 11.44 -14.44
CA TYR A 56 -34.81 10.44 -13.38
C TYR A 56 -33.55 9.55 -13.51
N ILE A 57 -33.18 9.10 -14.72
CA ILE A 57 -32.00 8.24 -14.91
C ILE A 57 -30.70 9.06 -14.94
N GLY A 58 -30.70 10.24 -15.57
CA GLY A 58 -29.59 11.20 -15.47
C GLY A 58 -29.40 11.66 -14.02
N GLY A 59 -30.51 11.88 -13.31
CA GLY A 59 -30.56 12.08 -11.87
C GLY A 59 -29.98 10.89 -11.11
N LYS A 60 -30.31 9.64 -11.46
CA LYS A 60 -29.70 8.45 -10.83
C LYS A 60 -28.22 8.35 -11.10
N PHE A 61 -27.74 8.67 -12.30
CA PHE A 61 -26.30 8.68 -12.59
C PHE A 61 -25.57 9.78 -11.82
N ILE A 62 -26.14 10.98 -11.76
CA ILE A 62 -25.64 12.08 -10.92
C ILE A 62 -25.68 11.67 -9.46
N VAL A 63 -26.72 10.99 -8.98
CA VAL A 63 -26.82 10.47 -7.61
C VAL A 63 -25.76 9.39 -7.37
N TYR A 64 -25.57 8.42 -8.26
CA TYR A 64 -24.52 7.41 -8.12
C TYR A 64 -23.13 8.03 -8.16
N PHE A 65 -22.92 9.04 -8.99
CA PHE A 65 -21.69 9.81 -9.07
C PHE A 65 -21.46 10.64 -7.79
N LEU A 66 -22.47 11.35 -7.29
CA LEU A 66 -22.41 12.14 -6.06
C LEU A 66 -22.30 11.25 -4.81
N VAL A 67 -22.88 10.06 -4.83
CA VAL A 67 -22.72 9.05 -3.77
C VAL A 67 -21.30 8.48 -3.84
N ALA A 68 -20.78 8.12 -5.01
CA ALA A 68 -19.41 7.64 -5.15
C ALA A 68 -18.38 8.73 -4.79
N ALA A 69 -18.60 9.96 -5.24
CA ALA A 69 -17.80 11.13 -4.91
C ALA A 69 -17.93 11.52 -3.43
N GLY A 70 -19.13 11.38 -2.85
CA GLY A 70 -19.40 11.61 -1.43
C GLY A 70 -18.83 10.52 -0.53
N ILE A 71 -18.80 9.27 -0.97
CA ILE A 71 -18.09 8.17 -0.29
C ILE A 71 -16.59 8.41 -0.39
N ALA A 72 -16.06 8.76 -1.56
CA ALA A 72 -14.65 9.09 -1.74
C ALA A 72 -14.27 10.30 -0.88
N TRP A 73 -15.05 11.39 -0.91
CA TRP A 73 -14.87 12.57 -0.09
C TRP A 73 -15.03 12.25 1.39
N GLY A 74 -16.00 11.42 1.77
CA GLY A 74 -16.24 10.98 3.14
C GLY A 74 -15.07 10.17 3.67
N VAL A 75 -14.52 9.24 2.87
CA VAL A 75 -13.30 8.49 3.21
C VAL A 75 -12.11 9.44 3.34
N LEU A 76 -11.96 10.42 2.44
CA LEU A 76 -10.88 11.42 2.49
C LEU A 76 -11.03 12.40 3.67
N TYR A 77 -12.26 12.80 3.98
CA TYR A 77 -12.57 13.69 5.10
C TYR A 77 -12.44 12.94 6.42
N LEU A 78 -12.84 11.67 6.49
CA LEU A 78 -12.60 10.82 7.64
C LEU A 78 -11.10 10.58 7.83
N ASP A 79 -10.35 10.32 6.76
CA ASP A 79 -8.89 10.19 6.80
C ASP A 79 -8.22 11.51 7.22
N TYR A 80 -8.68 12.66 6.72
CA TYR A 80 -8.21 13.98 7.13
C TYR A 80 -8.56 14.30 8.59
N VAL A 81 -9.80 14.03 9.02
CA VAL A 81 -10.26 14.27 10.40
C VAL A 81 -9.60 13.29 11.36
N LEU A 82 -9.40 12.02 10.99
CA LEU A 82 -8.64 11.07 11.78
C LEU A 82 -7.15 11.46 11.81
N ALA A 83 -6.55 11.87 10.69
CA ALA A 83 -5.19 12.38 10.67
C ALA A 83 -5.02 13.64 11.54
N LYS A 84 -6.03 14.52 11.57
CA LYS A 84 -6.05 15.75 12.38
C LYS A 84 -6.37 15.49 13.86
N LYS A 85 -7.23 14.52 14.17
CA LYS A 85 -7.65 14.17 15.54
C LYS A 85 -6.65 13.25 16.24
N TRP A 86 -5.77 12.58 15.48
CA TRP A 86 -4.78 11.67 16.03
C TRP A 86 -3.34 12.21 16.05
N GLU A 87 -3.05 13.44 15.60
CA GLU A 87 -1.74 14.15 15.68
C GLU A 87 -0.46 13.28 15.54
N ILE A 88 -0.52 12.13 14.87
CA ILE A 88 0.62 11.24 14.67
C ILE A 88 1.28 11.67 13.36
N ALA A 89 2.40 12.39 13.49
CA ALA A 89 3.26 12.84 12.40
C ALA A 89 3.53 11.73 11.34
N TYR A 90 2.77 11.79 10.25
CA TYR A 90 2.87 10.93 9.08
C TYR A 90 3.88 11.55 8.09
N VAL A 91 5.16 11.18 8.12
CA VAL A 91 6.16 11.68 7.13
C VAL A 91 6.35 10.73 5.93
N HIS A 92 5.89 9.48 6.01
CA HIS A 92 5.61 8.70 4.80
C HIS A 92 4.48 9.28 3.95
N SER A 93 3.74 10.29 4.43
CA SER A 93 2.77 11.03 3.62
C SER A 93 3.42 11.80 2.46
N ASN A 94 4.72 12.10 2.47
CA ASN A 94 5.24 12.80 1.30
C ASN A 94 5.34 11.88 0.08
N VAL A 95 5.81 10.64 0.21
CA VAL A 95 5.82 9.70 -0.93
C VAL A 95 4.50 8.94 -1.04
N ALA A 96 3.92 8.44 0.05
CA ALA A 96 2.65 7.71 0.00
C ALA A 96 1.47 8.67 -0.22
N ALA A 97 1.48 9.89 0.32
CA ALA A 97 0.49 10.91 -0.03
C ALA A 97 0.86 11.71 -1.28
N ALA A 98 2.11 11.73 -1.79
CA ALA A 98 2.33 12.09 -3.20
C ALA A 98 1.81 10.98 -4.11
N CYS A 99 2.04 9.71 -3.83
CA CYS A 99 1.48 8.59 -4.60
C CYS A 99 -0.05 8.59 -4.53
N ASN A 100 -0.66 8.81 -3.35
CA ASN A 100 -2.11 8.94 -3.22
C ASN A 100 -2.60 10.22 -3.92
N ARG A 101 -1.93 11.38 -3.79
CA ARG A 101 -2.31 12.61 -4.51
C ARG A 101 -2.16 12.45 -6.02
N SER A 102 -1.10 11.81 -6.49
CA SER A 102 -0.84 11.49 -7.90
C SER A 102 -1.82 10.45 -8.43
N MET A 103 -2.18 9.43 -7.63
CA MET A 103 -3.23 8.47 -8.01
C MET A 103 -4.61 9.11 -7.96
N LEU A 104 -4.92 9.97 -7.00
CA LEU A 104 -6.18 10.73 -6.95
C LEU A 104 -6.28 11.70 -8.11
N LEU A 105 -5.20 12.43 -8.42
CA LEU A 105 -5.12 13.30 -9.58
C LEU A 105 -5.26 12.46 -10.86
N PHE A 106 -4.60 11.31 -10.94
CA PHE A 106 -4.74 10.38 -12.06
C PHE A 106 -6.17 9.87 -12.18
N PHE A 107 -6.84 9.45 -11.09
CA PHE A 107 -8.24 9.02 -11.10
C PHE A 107 -9.18 10.16 -11.47
N ALA A 108 -8.96 11.37 -10.96
CA ALA A 108 -9.74 12.55 -11.29
C ALA A 108 -9.57 12.94 -12.75
N LEU A 109 -8.34 12.98 -13.26
CA LEU A 109 -8.04 13.22 -14.67
C LEU A 109 -8.59 12.11 -15.56
N PHE A 110 -8.50 10.85 -15.12
CA PHE A 110 -9.09 9.69 -15.80
C PHE A 110 -10.61 9.81 -15.90
N LEU A 111 -11.27 10.23 -14.81
CA LEU A 111 -12.71 10.40 -14.78
C LEU A 111 -13.16 11.61 -15.59
N LEU A 112 -12.47 12.75 -15.48
CA LEU A 112 -12.73 13.96 -16.26
C LEU A 112 -12.53 13.68 -17.76
N PHE A 113 -11.48 12.93 -18.10
CA PHE A 113 -11.21 12.48 -19.47
C PHE A 113 -12.28 11.51 -19.96
N LEU A 114 -12.73 10.56 -19.14
CA LEU A 114 -13.86 9.69 -19.47
C LEU A 114 -15.12 10.52 -19.76
N ILE A 115 -15.48 11.45 -18.87
CA ILE A 115 -16.67 12.29 -19.02
C ILE A 115 -16.58 13.17 -20.28
N THR A 116 -15.49 13.92 -20.46
CA THR A 116 -15.31 14.82 -21.60
C THR A 116 -15.30 14.06 -22.92
N ASN A 117 -14.69 12.87 -22.96
CA ASN A 117 -14.74 12.04 -24.16
C ASN A 117 -16.09 11.38 -24.37
N THR A 118 -16.79 10.90 -23.34
CA THR A 118 -18.18 10.40 -23.50
C THR A 118 -19.09 11.50 -24.06
N LEU A 119 -18.94 12.75 -23.62
CA LEU A 119 -19.70 13.89 -24.13
C LEU A 119 -19.35 14.23 -25.59
N ARG A 120 -18.06 14.22 -25.93
CA ARG A 120 -17.59 14.42 -27.32
C ARG A 120 -18.02 13.27 -28.24
N LEU A 121 -17.99 12.04 -27.74
CA LEU A 121 -18.34 10.82 -28.44
C LEU A 121 -19.84 10.68 -28.70
N ASN A 122 -20.69 11.20 -27.81
CA ASN A 122 -22.13 11.32 -28.10
C ASN A 122 -22.39 12.26 -29.29
N ARG A 123 -21.53 13.26 -29.53
CA ARG A 123 -21.63 14.12 -30.72
C ARG A 123 -21.11 13.44 -31.98
N GLU A 124 -20.03 12.67 -31.91
CA GLU A 124 -19.40 12.04 -33.08
C GLU A 124 -20.08 10.71 -33.49
N ALA A 125 -20.57 9.90 -32.55
CA ALA A 125 -21.31 8.66 -32.83
C ALA A 125 -22.70 8.90 -33.44
N ALA A 126 -23.27 10.08 -33.24
CA ALA A 126 -24.46 10.53 -33.97
C ALA A 126 -24.17 10.71 -35.47
N VAL A 127 -22.90 10.80 -35.89
CA VAL A 127 -22.49 11.18 -37.24
C VAL A 127 -21.94 10.00 -38.05
N SER A 128 -21.19 9.07 -37.45
CA SER A 128 -20.37 8.13 -38.25
C SER A 128 -20.82 6.67 -38.33
N GLY A 129 -21.80 6.21 -37.53
CA GLY A 129 -22.36 4.84 -37.62
C GLY A 129 -21.41 3.66 -37.33
N ASP A 130 -20.09 3.85 -37.41
CA ASP A 130 -19.09 2.79 -37.32
C ASP A 130 -18.42 2.69 -35.94
N GLY A 131 -18.42 1.47 -35.41
CA GLY A 131 -17.31 0.92 -34.61
C GLY A 131 -16.90 1.64 -33.32
N PHE A 132 -17.83 2.29 -32.61
CA PHE A 132 -17.64 3.02 -31.34
C PHE A 132 -16.67 2.37 -30.32
N GLY A 133 -16.63 1.04 -30.26
CA GLY A 133 -15.86 0.30 -29.24
C GLY A 133 -14.37 0.10 -29.54
N ARG A 134 -13.96 -0.21 -30.78
CA ARG A 134 -12.63 -0.82 -31.03
C ARG A 134 -11.48 0.20 -31.13
N TYR A 135 -11.71 1.34 -31.77
CA TYR A 135 -10.66 2.34 -32.00
C TYR A 135 -10.33 3.16 -30.75
N TYR A 136 -11.32 3.39 -29.88
CA TYR A 136 -11.17 4.26 -28.72
C TYR A 136 -10.62 3.53 -27.48
N GLN A 137 -11.02 2.28 -27.27
CA GLN A 137 -10.41 1.41 -26.26
C GLN A 137 -8.89 1.36 -26.44
N THR A 138 -8.41 1.09 -27.66
CA THR A 138 -6.98 0.89 -27.90
C THR A 138 -6.14 2.14 -27.62
N ARG A 139 -6.55 3.34 -28.01
CA ARG A 139 -5.77 4.58 -27.74
C ARG A 139 -5.77 4.97 -26.27
N PHE A 140 -6.89 4.83 -25.59
CA PHE A 140 -7.00 5.16 -24.16
C PHE A 140 -6.19 4.21 -23.29
N PHE A 141 -6.38 2.89 -23.47
CA PHE A 141 -5.62 1.89 -22.73
C PHE A 141 -4.12 2.07 -22.96
N ARG A 142 -3.67 2.38 -24.19
CA ARG A 142 -2.26 2.70 -24.47
C ARG A 142 -1.75 3.88 -23.64
N LYS A 143 -2.48 5.00 -23.59
CA LYS A 143 -2.07 6.18 -22.79
C LYS A 143 -2.00 5.86 -21.29
N LEU A 144 -2.98 5.10 -20.78
CA LEU A 144 -3.04 4.66 -19.39
C LEU A 144 -1.83 3.78 -19.04
N ILE A 145 -1.52 2.83 -19.92
CA ILE A 145 -0.37 1.94 -19.82
C ILE A 145 0.92 2.76 -19.76
N VAL A 146 1.13 3.67 -20.71
CA VAL A 146 2.33 4.52 -20.75
C VAL A 146 2.46 5.36 -19.48
N ALA A 147 1.38 6.00 -19.02
CA ALA A 147 1.42 6.81 -17.79
C ALA A 147 1.79 5.97 -16.55
N CYS A 148 1.21 4.77 -16.44
CA CYS A 148 1.52 3.84 -15.35
C CYS A 148 2.99 3.38 -15.40
N LEU A 149 3.49 3.04 -16.59
CA LEU A 149 4.89 2.65 -16.79
C LEU A 149 5.85 3.79 -16.42
N VAL A 150 5.57 5.01 -16.86
CA VAL A 150 6.39 6.20 -16.53
C VAL A 150 6.41 6.43 -15.03
N MET A 151 5.25 6.39 -14.36
CA MET A 151 5.17 6.56 -12.91
C MET A 151 6.00 5.51 -12.16
N MET A 152 5.88 4.23 -12.52
CA MET A 152 6.66 3.15 -11.89
C MET A 152 8.16 3.31 -12.14
N LEU A 153 8.55 3.68 -13.35
CA LEU A 153 9.95 3.96 -13.69
C LEU A 153 10.50 5.14 -12.89
N THR A 154 9.72 6.21 -12.72
CA THR A 154 10.11 7.35 -11.89
C THR A 154 10.33 6.93 -10.43
N VAL A 155 9.39 6.17 -9.84
CA VAL A 155 9.54 5.66 -8.47
C VAL A 155 10.77 4.76 -8.37
N TYR A 156 11.00 3.88 -9.35
CA TYR A 156 12.18 3.02 -9.39
C TYR A 156 13.49 3.84 -9.41
N VAL A 157 13.61 4.84 -10.30
CA VAL A 157 14.81 5.68 -10.40
C VAL A 157 15.06 6.43 -9.09
N LEU A 158 14.02 6.98 -8.47
CA LEU A 158 14.14 7.66 -7.17
C LEU A 158 14.60 6.71 -6.06
N GLN A 159 14.06 5.49 -6.01
CA GLN A 159 14.48 4.47 -5.04
C GLN A 159 15.91 4.00 -5.33
N LEU A 160 16.29 3.83 -6.60
CA LEU A 160 17.63 3.45 -7.00
C LEU A 160 18.64 4.50 -6.55
N GLN A 161 18.44 5.77 -6.91
CA GLN A 161 19.31 6.88 -6.50
C GLN A 161 19.45 6.98 -4.97
N LYS A 162 18.35 6.72 -4.24
CA LYS A 162 18.35 6.75 -2.78
C LYS A 162 19.14 5.60 -2.17
N TRP A 163 18.94 4.37 -2.66
CA TRP A 163 19.40 3.16 -1.98
C TRP A 163 20.69 2.57 -2.56
N THR A 164 21.15 3.02 -3.71
CA THR A 164 22.46 2.62 -4.29
C THR A 164 23.44 3.79 -4.36
N GLY A 165 23.34 4.74 -3.42
CA GLY A 165 24.32 5.82 -3.27
C GLY A 165 25.68 5.29 -2.80
N LYS A 166 26.72 6.14 -2.91
CA LYS A 166 28.10 5.76 -2.54
C LYS A 166 28.26 5.37 -1.07
N ASP A 167 27.40 5.90 -0.20
CA ASP A 167 27.49 5.71 1.24
C ASP A 167 26.65 4.51 1.75
N ASN A 168 25.98 3.79 0.85
CA ASN A 168 25.10 2.70 1.23
C ASN A 168 25.82 1.35 1.19
N ALA A 169 25.54 0.51 2.19
CA ALA A 169 26.04 -0.85 2.27
C ALA A 169 25.14 -1.84 1.50
N ASN A 170 25.59 -3.09 1.39
CA ASN A 170 24.82 -4.22 0.87
C ASN A 170 24.24 -3.98 -0.55
N LEU A 171 25.00 -3.34 -1.44
CA LEU A 171 24.52 -2.88 -2.76
C LEU A 171 23.87 -4.00 -3.60
N ASP A 172 24.35 -5.23 -3.50
CA ASP A 172 23.75 -6.37 -4.20
C ASP A 172 22.35 -6.71 -3.66
N ALA A 173 22.14 -6.65 -2.35
CA ALA A 173 20.82 -6.76 -1.75
C ALA A 173 19.92 -5.58 -2.19
N LYS A 174 20.46 -4.35 -2.24
CA LYS A 174 19.67 -3.15 -2.60
C LYS A 174 19.08 -3.22 -4.01
N GLN A 175 19.68 -4.00 -4.91
CA GLN A 175 19.13 -4.25 -6.25
C GLN A 175 17.81 -5.04 -6.23
N TYR A 176 17.48 -5.71 -5.13
CA TYR A 176 16.16 -6.33 -4.90
C TYR A 176 15.26 -5.41 -4.05
N TRP A 177 15.86 -4.68 -3.10
CA TRP A 177 15.13 -3.69 -2.30
C TRP A 177 14.42 -2.65 -3.17
N VAL A 178 15.10 -2.09 -4.16
CA VAL A 178 14.60 -1.03 -5.02
C VAL A 178 13.32 -1.44 -5.78
N PRO A 179 13.29 -2.51 -6.60
CA PRO A 179 12.05 -2.96 -7.23
C PRO A 179 11.02 -3.43 -6.20
N GLY A 180 11.45 -4.01 -5.08
CA GLY A 180 10.58 -4.37 -3.96
C GLY A 180 9.86 -3.16 -3.35
N GLN A 181 10.51 -1.99 -3.28
CA GLN A 181 9.88 -0.74 -2.82
C GLN A 181 8.84 -0.21 -3.82
N VAL A 182 9.05 -0.39 -5.12
CA VAL A 182 8.07 -0.02 -6.15
C VAL A 182 6.80 -0.86 -5.97
N LEU A 183 6.95 -2.19 -5.86
CA LEU A 183 5.84 -3.10 -5.63
C LEU A 183 5.14 -2.83 -4.29
N ASN A 184 5.92 -2.62 -3.22
CA ASN A 184 5.38 -2.29 -1.91
C ASN A 184 4.58 -0.99 -1.94
N GLY A 185 5.09 0.06 -2.60
CA GLY A 185 4.37 1.32 -2.78
C GLY A 185 3.00 1.12 -3.44
N PHE A 186 2.95 0.32 -4.50
CA PHE A 186 1.67 -0.04 -5.14
C PHE A 186 0.75 -0.84 -4.20
N ARG A 187 1.28 -1.83 -3.48
CA ARG A 187 0.53 -2.60 -2.47
C ARG A 187 -0.01 -1.70 -1.36
N LEU A 188 0.76 -0.72 -0.88
CA LEU A 188 0.30 0.26 0.10
C LEU A 188 -0.90 1.08 -0.39
N VAL A 189 -0.90 1.47 -1.66
CA VAL A 189 -2.04 2.18 -2.24
C VAL A 189 -3.24 1.26 -2.39
N LEU A 190 -3.08 0.09 -3.03
CA LEU A 190 -4.17 -0.88 -3.20
C LEU A 190 -4.81 -1.23 -1.86
N THR A 191 -3.97 -1.53 -0.87
CA THR A 191 -4.47 -1.90 0.45
C THR A 191 -5.19 -0.76 1.13
N THR A 192 -5.10 0.50 0.68
CA THR A 192 -5.99 1.56 1.21
C THR A 192 -7.46 1.22 0.97
N PHE A 193 -7.77 0.55 -0.12
CA PHE A 193 -9.13 0.17 -0.53
C PHE A 193 -9.50 -1.28 -0.24
N ILE A 194 -8.52 -2.18 -0.30
CA ILE A 194 -8.73 -3.63 -0.13
C ILE A 194 -7.90 -4.18 1.03
N HIS A 195 -8.37 -5.26 1.66
CA HIS A 195 -7.59 -5.92 2.70
C HIS A 195 -6.41 -6.72 2.08
N PRO A 196 -5.20 -6.72 2.68
CA PRO A 196 -4.02 -7.40 2.11
C PRO A 196 -4.16 -8.92 1.91
N GLU A 197 -5.16 -9.53 2.53
CA GLU A 197 -5.44 -10.98 2.49
C GLU A 197 -6.56 -11.37 1.51
N ILE A 198 -7.16 -10.40 0.80
CA ILE A 198 -8.15 -10.72 -0.25
C ILE A 198 -7.42 -11.44 -1.39
N PRO A 199 -8.03 -12.45 -2.04
CA PRO A 199 -7.38 -13.24 -3.09
C PRO A 199 -6.73 -12.41 -4.21
N VAL A 200 -7.32 -11.27 -4.54
CA VAL A 200 -6.78 -10.32 -5.53
C VAL A 200 -5.37 -9.85 -5.18
N MET A 201 -4.96 -9.83 -3.92
CA MET A 201 -3.62 -9.42 -3.47
C MET A 201 -2.58 -10.54 -3.52
N ILE A 202 -2.99 -11.82 -3.63
CA ILE A 202 -2.10 -12.98 -3.55
C ILE A 202 -0.92 -12.87 -4.54
N PRO A 203 -1.13 -12.55 -5.84
CA PRO A 203 -0.01 -12.45 -6.78
C PRO A 203 1.02 -11.40 -6.36
N SER A 204 0.57 -10.24 -5.87
CA SER A 204 1.47 -9.17 -5.39
C SER A 204 2.21 -9.56 -4.11
N ASN A 205 1.58 -10.31 -3.21
CA ASN A 205 2.19 -10.79 -1.99
C ASN A 205 3.27 -11.85 -2.28
N LEU A 206 2.98 -12.78 -3.20
CA LEU A 206 3.93 -13.80 -3.63
C LEU A 206 5.14 -13.18 -4.34
N LEU A 207 4.92 -12.20 -5.23
CA LEU A 207 6.02 -11.50 -5.88
C LEU A 207 6.88 -10.72 -4.87
N GLN A 208 6.26 -10.04 -3.90
CA GLN A 208 7.00 -9.35 -2.85
C GLN A 208 7.83 -10.32 -2.00
N GLN A 209 7.24 -11.46 -1.62
CA GLN A 209 7.94 -12.51 -0.87
C GLN A 209 9.11 -13.05 -1.69
N TRP A 210 8.93 -13.28 -2.98
CA TRP A 210 10.01 -13.78 -3.83
C TRP A 210 11.17 -12.77 -3.96
N ILE A 211 10.86 -11.48 -4.14
CA ILE A 211 11.88 -10.41 -4.14
C ILE A 211 12.62 -10.39 -2.80
N TYR A 212 11.89 -10.50 -1.69
CA TYR A 212 12.47 -10.57 -0.35
C TYR A 212 13.41 -11.75 -0.19
N ASP A 213 12.96 -12.96 -0.53
CA ASP A 213 13.74 -14.18 -0.40
C ASP A 213 14.99 -14.17 -1.29
N GLN A 214 14.97 -13.50 -2.45
CA GLN A 214 16.19 -13.33 -3.26
C GLN A 214 17.11 -12.26 -2.69
N GLY A 215 16.57 -11.12 -2.26
CA GLY A 215 17.38 -10.00 -1.78
C GLY A 215 18.08 -10.28 -0.45
N THR A 216 17.42 -10.98 0.47
CA THR A 216 17.97 -11.27 1.81
C THR A 216 19.12 -12.27 1.78
N LYS A 217 19.27 -13.07 0.72
CA LYS A 217 20.46 -13.93 0.51
C LYS A 217 21.77 -13.15 0.37
N TYR A 218 21.67 -11.88 0.00
CA TYR A 218 22.82 -10.98 -0.15
C TYR A 218 23.04 -10.08 1.07
N LEU A 219 22.23 -10.22 2.12
CA LEU A 219 22.45 -9.57 3.40
C LEU A 219 23.32 -10.49 4.29
N PRO A 220 24.24 -9.94 5.09
CA PRO A 220 24.90 -10.71 6.14
C PRO A 220 23.88 -11.32 7.11
N GLU A 221 24.13 -12.54 7.59
CA GLU A 221 23.21 -13.24 8.52
C GLU A 221 22.94 -12.44 9.80
N ASN A 222 23.93 -11.66 10.23
CA ASN A 222 23.85 -10.80 11.41
C ASN A 222 23.50 -9.33 11.10
N ASP A 223 22.85 -9.04 9.96
CA ASP A 223 22.43 -7.67 9.65
C ASP A 223 21.01 -7.38 10.14
N GLY A 224 20.81 -6.25 10.82
CA GLY A 224 19.51 -5.75 11.28
C GLY A 224 18.56 -5.38 10.14
N GLU A 225 19.09 -5.15 8.94
CA GLU A 225 18.32 -4.80 7.75
C GLU A 225 17.22 -5.81 7.40
N ILE A 226 17.46 -7.11 7.61
CA ILE A 226 16.47 -8.14 7.27
C ILE A 226 15.14 -7.96 8.03
N GLY A 227 15.22 -7.48 9.28
CA GLY A 227 14.06 -7.17 10.11
C GLY A 227 13.34 -5.91 9.64
N VAL A 228 14.10 -4.90 9.19
CA VAL A 228 13.53 -3.69 8.56
C VAL A 228 12.77 -4.03 7.30
N TRP A 229 13.33 -4.89 6.45
CA TRP A 229 12.71 -5.27 5.20
C TRP A 229 11.40 -6.02 5.43
N GLN A 230 11.45 -7.00 6.33
CA GLN A 230 10.28 -7.79 6.71
C GLN A 230 9.17 -6.90 7.28
N ASN A 231 9.51 -5.96 8.18
CA ASN A 231 8.54 -5.00 8.73
C ASN A 231 7.92 -4.11 7.64
N SER A 232 8.78 -3.51 6.80
CA SER A 232 8.37 -2.54 5.79
C SER A 232 7.45 -3.13 4.72
N TRP A 233 7.65 -4.39 4.35
CA TRP A 233 6.95 -5.00 3.22
C TRP A 233 5.75 -5.88 3.62
N PHE A 234 5.76 -6.45 4.82
CA PHE A 234 4.72 -7.40 5.22
C PHE A 234 3.93 -6.96 6.46
N HIS A 235 4.57 -6.25 7.40
CA HIS A 235 3.92 -5.92 8.66
C HIS A 235 3.35 -4.51 8.73
N TYR A 236 3.72 -3.62 7.81
CA TYR A 236 3.24 -2.24 7.77
C TYR A 236 1.71 -2.09 7.92
N HIS A 237 0.92 -2.95 7.27
CA HIS A 237 -0.54 -2.92 7.35
C HIS A 237 -1.09 -3.29 8.74
N TYR A 238 -0.39 -4.19 9.43
CA TYR A 238 -0.79 -4.65 10.75
C TYR A 238 -0.23 -3.72 11.83
N SER A 239 0.95 -3.12 11.63
CA SER A 239 1.61 -2.26 12.61
C SER A 239 1.09 -0.83 12.58
N ARG A 240 1.20 -0.15 11.43
CA ARG A 240 0.81 1.26 11.33
C ARG A 240 -0.67 1.50 11.11
N ARG A 241 -1.35 0.64 10.35
CA ARG A 241 -2.78 0.80 10.06
C ARG A 241 -3.69 0.05 11.04
N ASP A 242 -3.10 -0.59 12.04
CA ASP A 242 -3.80 -1.41 13.05
C ASP A 242 -4.84 -2.38 12.46
N ARG A 243 -4.59 -2.90 11.25
CA ARG A 243 -5.55 -3.82 10.61
C ARG A 243 -5.53 -5.17 11.29
N LYS A 244 -6.71 -5.71 11.53
CA LYS A 244 -6.87 -7.10 11.96
C LYS A 244 -6.88 -8.00 10.73
N PRO A 245 -6.16 -9.14 10.74
CA PRO A 245 -6.26 -10.13 9.68
C PRO A 245 -7.72 -10.53 9.43
N LEU A 246 -8.03 -10.88 8.18
CA LEU A 246 -9.34 -11.42 7.83
C LEU A 246 -9.48 -12.83 8.40
N PHE A 247 -10.72 -13.29 8.50
CA PHE A 247 -11.05 -14.66 8.88
C PHE A 247 -10.63 -15.05 10.32
N ILE A 248 -10.30 -14.06 11.16
CA ILE A 248 -10.04 -14.27 12.58
C ILE A 248 -11.33 -14.04 13.38
N GLY A 249 -11.81 -15.09 14.05
CA GLY A 249 -12.92 -15.02 15.00
C GLY A 249 -12.53 -14.24 16.27
N LYS A 250 -13.44 -13.42 16.80
CA LYS A 250 -13.24 -12.72 18.08
C LYS A 250 -13.35 -13.71 19.23
N GLY A 251 -12.28 -14.44 19.56
CA GLY A 251 -12.21 -15.25 20.79
C GLY A 251 -11.65 -16.66 20.67
N SER A 252 -11.38 -17.15 19.46
CA SER A 252 -10.66 -18.42 19.26
C SER A 252 -9.18 -18.14 19.03
N PRO A 253 -8.24 -18.98 19.49
CA PRO A 253 -6.87 -18.94 19.02
C PRO A 253 -6.83 -18.94 17.49
N SER A 254 -5.90 -18.19 16.91
CA SER A 254 -5.68 -18.17 15.45
C SER A 254 -4.20 -18.35 15.18
N ASP A 255 -3.85 -19.47 14.54
CA ASP A 255 -2.47 -19.75 14.16
C ASP A 255 -1.90 -18.69 13.22
N LEU A 256 -2.75 -18.12 12.37
CA LEU A 256 -2.39 -16.99 11.52
C LEU A 256 -1.94 -15.78 12.36
N MET A 257 -2.67 -15.47 13.43
CA MET A 257 -2.32 -14.35 14.31
C MET A 257 -1.03 -14.59 15.08
N VAL A 258 -0.85 -15.81 15.58
CA VAL A 258 0.39 -16.23 16.25
C VAL A 258 1.58 -16.12 15.29
N ASN A 259 1.43 -16.57 14.04
CA ASN A 259 2.47 -16.45 13.01
C ASN A 259 2.81 -14.98 12.73
N ILE A 260 1.80 -14.11 12.60
CA ILE A 260 2.03 -12.67 12.43
C ILE A 260 2.81 -12.10 13.62
N LEU A 261 2.44 -12.44 14.86
CA LEU A 261 3.13 -11.97 16.05
C LEU A 261 4.56 -12.49 16.15
N ASP A 262 4.83 -13.73 15.76
CA ASP A 262 6.19 -14.29 15.76
C ASP A 262 7.06 -13.61 14.69
N ARG A 263 6.50 -13.28 13.53
CA ARG A 263 7.20 -12.47 12.52
C ARG A 263 7.43 -11.03 12.98
N GLN A 264 6.46 -10.42 13.67
CA GLN A 264 6.64 -9.10 14.29
C GLN A 264 7.74 -9.14 15.36
N TRP A 265 7.77 -10.18 16.19
CA TRP A 265 8.83 -10.40 17.17
C TRP A 265 10.20 -10.54 16.50
N PHE A 266 10.30 -11.37 15.46
CA PHE A 266 11.53 -11.51 14.67
C PHE A 266 12.03 -10.15 14.17
N CYS A 267 11.16 -9.31 13.62
CA CYS A 267 11.51 -7.97 13.18
C CYS A 267 12.03 -7.09 14.34
N LEU A 268 11.34 -7.08 15.49
CA LEU A 268 11.72 -6.32 16.67
C LEU A 268 13.10 -6.76 17.19
N GLU A 269 13.27 -8.06 17.43
CA GLU A 269 14.52 -8.63 17.92
C GLU A 269 15.69 -8.35 16.96
N THR A 270 15.48 -8.59 15.67
CA THR A 270 16.50 -8.37 14.64
C THR A 270 16.92 -6.91 14.56
N MET A 271 15.96 -5.98 14.55
CA MET A 271 16.26 -4.53 14.48
C MET A 271 16.92 -4.00 15.76
N ALA A 272 16.65 -4.58 16.92
CA ALA A 272 17.20 -4.11 18.19
C ALA A 272 18.59 -4.67 18.48
N THR A 273 18.83 -5.94 18.11
CA THR A 273 20.02 -6.68 18.56
C THR A 273 21.13 -6.79 17.52
N LYS A 274 20.80 -6.66 16.23
CA LYS A 274 21.78 -6.83 15.14
C LYS A 274 22.32 -5.48 14.65
N PRO A 275 23.61 -5.41 14.26
CA PRO A 275 24.18 -4.21 13.67
C PRO A 275 23.54 -3.89 12.31
N PHE A 276 23.55 -2.61 11.94
CA PHE A 276 23.17 -2.15 10.61
C PHE A 276 24.43 -1.75 9.84
N ALA A 277 24.67 -2.39 8.69
CA ALA A 277 25.73 -1.93 7.79
C ALA A 277 25.33 -0.63 7.07
N ASP A 278 24.04 -0.46 6.76
CA ASP A 278 23.48 0.75 6.17
C ASP A 278 22.85 1.64 7.24
N HIS A 279 23.59 2.67 7.66
CA HIS A 279 23.11 3.67 8.62
C HIS A 279 21.89 4.47 8.12
N GLN A 280 21.71 4.62 6.80
CA GLN A 280 20.50 5.27 6.28
C GLN A 280 19.27 4.41 6.57
N MET A 281 19.38 3.08 6.41
CA MET A 281 18.31 2.15 6.74
C MET A 281 17.97 2.18 8.23
N GLU A 282 19.00 2.18 9.09
CA GLU A 282 18.87 2.27 10.54
C GLU A 282 18.06 3.52 10.95
N VAL A 283 18.49 4.69 10.49
CA VAL A 283 17.89 5.96 10.90
C VAL A 283 16.52 6.18 10.26
N GLU A 284 16.34 5.84 8.99
CA GLU A 284 15.09 6.14 8.29
C GLU A 284 13.99 5.14 8.55
N HIS A 285 14.31 3.86 8.79
CA HIS A 285 13.32 2.82 8.95
C HIS A 285 13.29 2.23 10.35
N TYR A 286 14.42 1.80 10.92
CA TYR A 286 14.40 1.25 12.28
C TYR A 286 13.93 2.30 13.28
N TYR A 287 14.59 3.46 13.36
CA TYR A 287 14.21 4.49 14.34
C TYR A 287 12.76 4.96 14.17
N ARG A 288 12.25 4.98 12.94
CA ARG A 288 10.91 5.49 12.65
C ARG A 288 9.81 4.44 12.86
N ASP A 289 10.03 3.21 12.42
CA ASP A 289 8.97 2.21 12.27
C ASP A 289 8.93 1.24 13.46
N TYR A 290 10.01 1.11 14.22
CA TYR A 290 10.09 0.25 15.40
C TYR A 290 9.02 0.53 16.46
N PRO A 291 8.73 1.78 16.86
CA PRO A 291 7.70 2.04 17.88
C PRO A 291 6.32 1.58 17.45
N SER A 292 5.97 1.79 16.17
CA SER A 292 4.67 1.37 15.63
C SER A 292 4.53 -0.15 15.58
N LEU A 293 5.63 -0.85 15.29
CA LEU A 293 5.69 -2.31 15.33
C LEU A 293 5.57 -2.83 16.77
N ALA A 294 6.31 -2.23 17.71
CA ALA A 294 6.30 -2.59 19.12
C ALA A 294 4.92 -2.41 19.75
N LEU A 295 4.27 -1.27 19.48
CA LEU A 295 2.90 -1.00 19.93
C LEU A 295 1.93 -2.03 19.38
N SER A 296 2.01 -2.32 18.08
CA SER A 296 1.15 -3.31 17.42
C SER A 296 1.31 -4.71 17.99
N TYR A 297 2.55 -5.12 18.27
CA TYR A 297 2.87 -6.38 18.93
C TYR A 297 2.27 -6.41 20.34
N ASN A 298 2.51 -5.38 21.16
CA ASN A 298 2.01 -5.31 22.54
C ASN A 298 0.48 -5.31 22.63
N LEU A 299 -0.21 -4.62 21.73
CA LEU A 299 -1.68 -4.62 21.70
C LEU A 299 -2.28 -5.99 21.39
N ARG A 300 -1.47 -6.93 20.88
CA ARG A 300 -1.93 -8.19 20.33
C ARG A 300 -1.22 -9.42 20.88
N GLU A 301 -0.21 -9.29 21.73
CA GLU A 301 0.48 -10.46 22.31
C GLU A 301 -0.47 -11.37 23.09
N GLY A 302 -1.61 -10.85 23.56
CA GLY A 302 -2.70 -11.62 24.18
C GLY A 302 -3.15 -12.84 23.37
N TRP A 303 -2.99 -12.84 22.05
CA TRP A 303 -3.31 -13.97 21.17
C TRP A 303 -2.44 -15.21 21.43
N TYR A 304 -1.22 -15.07 21.96
CA TYR A 304 -0.38 -16.21 22.36
C TYR A 304 -0.97 -17.04 23.50
N SER A 305 -1.85 -16.46 24.32
CA SER A 305 -2.47 -17.16 25.44
C SER A 305 -3.62 -18.10 25.04
N GLY A 306 -4.01 -18.07 23.76
CA GLY A 306 -5.15 -18.81 23.21
C GLY A 306 -6.53 -18.31 23.68
N LYS A 307 -6.61 -17.31 24.57
CA LYS A 307 -7.88 -16.70 25.02
C LYS A 307 -7.71 -15.21 25.21
N LEU A 308 -8.63 -14.40 24.69
CA LEU A 308 -8.56 -12.94 24.89
C LEU A 308 -8.82 -12.54 26.35
N VAL A 309 -9.73 -13.23 27.04
CA VAL A 309 -10.04 -12.99 28.45
C VAL A 309 -8.92 -13.53 29.33
N ALA A 310 -8.44 -12.71 30.28
CA ALA A 310 -7.32 -13.02 31.16
C ALA A 310 -6.00 -13.37 30.44
N SER A 311 -5.84 -12.89 29.20
CA SER A 311 -4.66 -13.13 28.37
C SER A 311 -3.38 -12.68 29.06
N ALA A 312 -3.37 -11.49 29.66
CA ALA A 312 -2.23 -10.95 30.39
C ALA A 312 -1.80 -11.85 31.57
N ALA A 313 -2.76 -12.31 32.39
CA ALA A 313 -2.47 -13.20 33.52
C ALA A 313 -1.86 -14.53 33.07
N ARG A 314 -2.36 -15.08 31.95
CA ARG A 314 -1.81 -16.31 31.35
C ARG A 314 -0.40 -16.10 30.79
N LEU A 315 -0.18 -15.00 30.07
CA LEU A 315 1.15 -14.68 29.51
C LEU A 315 2.18 -14.44 30.62
N ALA A 316 1.78 -13.83 31.73
CA ALA A 316 2.64 -13.65 32.90
C ALA A 316 3.13 -14.98 33.51
N GLN A 317 2.41 -16.08 33.30
CA GLN A 317 2.82 -17.42 33.74
C GLN A 317 3.76 -18.11 32.73
N MET A 318 3.87 -17.59 31.51
CA MET A 318 4.66 -18.17 30.43
C MET A 318 6.02 -17.48 30.32
N LYS A 319 7.08 -18.13 30.86
CA LYS A 319 8.45 -17.58 30.94
C LYS A 319 8.95 -16.93 29.65
N LYS A 320 8.69 -17.56 28.49
CA LYS A 320 9.07 -17.04 27.17
C LYS A 320 8.51 -15.63 26.92
N TYR A 321 7.24 -15.39 27.21
CA TYR A 321 6.58 -14.11 26.92
C TYR A 321 6.90 -13.04 27.96
N VAL A 322 7.11 -13.43 29.22
CA VAL A 322 7.67 -12.52 30.24
C VAL A 322 9.04 -11.99 29.81
N LEU A 323 9.92 -12.87 29.30
CA LEU A 323 11.22 -12.46 28.78
C LEU A 323 11.08 -11.51 27.58
N ARG A 324 10.21 -11.84 26.60
CA ARG A 324 9.94 -10.99 25.45
C ARG A 324 9.47 -9.58 25.87
N SER A 325 8.54 -9.49 26.83
CA SER A 325 8.04 -8.22 27.36
C SER A 325 9.17 -7.39 27.99
N ARG A 326 10.01 -8.00 28.83
CA ARG A 326 11.17 -7.34 29.44
C ARG A 326 12.17 -6.83 28.40
N LEU A 327 12.52 -7.66 27.42
CA LEU A 327 13.42 -7.28 26.32
C LEU A 327 12.86 -6.13 25.49
N LEU A 328 11.56 -6.17 25.16
CA LEU A 328 10.93 -5.10 24.39
C LEU A 328 10.94 -3.77 25.14
N SER A 329 10.66 -3.77 26.45
CA SER A 329 10.76 -2.57 27.28
C SER A 329 12.20 -2.01 27.29
N GLN A 330 13.20 -2.88 27.43
CA GLN A 330 14.61 -2.49 27.37
C GLN A 330 14.97 -1.87 26.01
N TRP A 331 14.61 -2.52 24.91
CA TRP A 331 14.92 -2.02 23.56
C TRP A 331 14.21 -0.70 23.24
N LEU A 332 13.00 -0.49 23.77
CA LEU A 332 12.30 0.80 23.64
C LEU A 332 12.98 1.91 24.42
N TRP A 333 13.54 1.60 25.59
CA TRP A 333 14.35 2.54 26.37
C TRP A 333 15.63 2.93 25.60
N GLU A 334 16.39 1.94 25.14
CA GLU A 334 17.60 2.14 24.32
C GLU A 334 17.30 2.92 23.03
N LEU A 335 16.16 2.65 22.38
CA LEU A 335 15.73 3.43 21.21
C LEU A 335 15.49 4.91 21.56
N GLY A 336 14.92 5.18 22.74
CA GLY A 336 14.76 6.54 23.24
C GLY A 336 16.08 7.29 23.36
N GLU A 337 17.13 6.62 23.88
CA GLU A 337 18.49 7.16 23.96
C GLU A 337 19.08 7.41 22.56
N LYS A 338 18.91 6.47 21.61
CA LYS A 338 19.35 6.63 20.21
C LYS A 338 18.69 7.83 19.52
N TRP A 339 17.42 8.13 19.80
CA TRP A 339 16.74 9.30 19.26
C TRP A 339 17.30 10.62 19.80
N GLN A 340 17.73 10.63 21.05
CA GLN A 340 18.30 11.82 21.68
C GLN A 340 19.72 12.12 21.19
N THR A 341 20.46 11.11 20.71
CA THR A 341 21.83 11.27 20.21
C THR A 341 21.91 11.48 18.69
N SER A 342 20.92 11.00 17.93
CA SER A 342 20.91 11.11 16.47
C SER A 342 20.51 12.51 15.99
N GLU A 343 21.46 13.28 15.44
CA GLU A 343 21.20 14.63 14.93
C GLU A 343 20.09 14.67 13.86
N LYS A 344 20.07 13.70 12.94
CA LYS A 344 19.02 13.59 11.91
C LYS A 344 17.64 13.37 12.53
N THR A 345 17.57 12.54 13.59
CA THR A 345 16.34 12.31 14.35
C THR A 345 15.91 13.56 15.10
N LEU A 346 16.84 14.23 15.79
CA LEU A 346 16.58 15.50 16.47
C LEU A 346 16.09 16.58 15.50
N ARG A 347 16.71 16.73 14.32
CA ARG A 347 16.24 17.66 13.27
C ARG A 347 14.85 17.30 12.79
N PHE A 348 14.56 16.01 12.61
CA PHE A 348 13.23 15.53 12.24
C PHE A 348 12.19 15.85 13.32
N LEU A 349 12.48 15.54 14.58
CA LEU A 349 11.61 15.82 15.73
C LEU A 349 11.40 17.32 15.92
N LYS A 350 12.43 18.15 15.73
CA LYS A 350 12.32 19.63 15.75
C LYS A 350 11.44 20.16 14.62
N LYS A 351 11.51 19.57 13.43
CA LYS A 351 10.69 19.97 12.28
C LYS A 351 9.24 19.51 12.40
N HIS A 352 9.01 18.44 13.15
CA HIS A 352 7.71 17.83 13.37
C HIS A 352 7.47 17.62 14.88
N PRO A 353 7.42 18.70 15.68
CA PRO A 353 7.16 18.58 17.11
C PRO A 353 5.76 17.99 17.27
N LYS A 354 5.67 16.94 18.09
CA LYS A 354 4.41 16.30 18.46
C LYS A 354 3.92 16.88 19.77
#